data_AF-A0A9P4XLB4-F1
#
_entry.id   AF-A0A9P4XLB4-F1
#
_cell.length_a   1.000
_cell.length_b   1.000
_cell.length_c   1.000
_cell.angle_alpha   90.00
_cell.angle_beta   90.00
_cell.angle_gamma   90.00
#
_symmetry.space_group_name_H-M   'P 1'
#
loop_
_entity.id
_entity.type
_entity.pdbx_description
1 polymer ?
#
loop_
_entity_poly.entity_id
_entity_poly.type
_entity_poly.pdbx_seq_one_letter_code
_entity_poly.pdbx_strand_id
1 'polypeptide(L)'
;MATLAALLTNRYILAIDCSRLVPAIHIQTSTPTPPALTPTALQACKPHLPFIDFLPFPQFRDNLLRAGDVIDSYEFWDDMVSGKLKVWGKTPWDRRGWEMQEDFATKWSWVVADDILEETNFWRVSRGEEPLLPHLLQGP
;
A
#
# COMPACT_ATOMS: atom_id res chain seq x y z
N MET A 1 5.42 -3.24 13.95
CA MET A 1 5.57 -4.59 13.33
C MET A 1 6.45 -4.44 12.09
N ALA A 2 7.15 -5.48 11.62
CA ALA A 2 7.84 -5.40 10.32
C ALA A 2 6.82 -5.32 9.17
N THR A 3 7.08 -4.53 8.14
CA THR A 3 6.13 -4.29 7.02
C THR A 3 5.78 -5.56 6.27
N LEU A 4 6.76 -6.45 6.04
CA LEU A 4 6.50 -7.76 5.46
C LEU A 4 5.47 -8.56 6.28
N ALA A 5 5.59 -8.59 7.61
CA ALA A 5 4.65 -9.30 8.47
C ALA A 5 3.23 -8.69 8.44
N ALA A 6 3.15 -7.37 8.35
CA ALA A 6 1.89 -6.64 8.20
C ALA A 6 1.19 -7.00 6.88
N LEU A 7 1.92 -6.94 5.75
CA LEU A 7 1.42 -7.32 4.42
C LEU A 7 0.95 -8.79 4.40
N LEU A 8 1.72 -9.71 4.98
CA LEU A 8 1.36 -11.13 5.05
C LEU A 8 0.13 -11.40 5.93
N THR A 9 -0.09 -10.57 6.96
CA THR A 9 -1.30 -10.63 7.78
C THR A 9 -2.53 -10.22 6.96
N ASN A 10 -2.46 -9.11 6.21
CA ASN A 10 -3.54 -8.70 5.31
C ASN A 10 -3.80 -9.74 4.23
N ARG A 11 -2.74 -10.32 3.63
CA ARG A 11 -2.83 -11.44 2.69
C ARG A 11 -3.59 -12.64 3.28
N TYR A 12 -3.35 -12.98 4.55
CA TYR A 12 -4.03 -14.08 5.22
C TYR A 12 -5.53 -13.79 5.40
N ILE A 13 -5.89 -12.57 5.81
CA ILE A 13 -7.29 -12.13 5.96
C ILE A 13 -8.04 -12.17 4.64
N LEU A 14 -7.36 -11.77 3.56
CA LEU A 14 -7.89 -11.80 2.20
C LEU A 14 -7.92 -13.21 1.59
N ALA A 15 -7.30 -14.20 2.25
CA ALA A 15 -7.14 -15.56 1.76
C ALA A 15 -6.54 -15.66 0.35
N ILE A 16 -5.69 -14.70 -0.04
CA ILE A 16 -5.07 -14.65 -1.38
C ILE A 16 -3.97 -15.71 -1.50
N ASP A 17 -4.05 -16.55 -2.53
CA ASP A 17 -2.96 -17.48 -2.86
C ASP A 17 -1.82 -16.75 -3.58
N CYS A 18 -0.60 -16.89 -3.05
CA CYS A 18 0.63 -16.32 -3.60
C CYS A 18 1.56 -17.38 -4.18
N SER A 19 1.11 -18.63 -4.31
CA SER A 19 1.89 -19.73 -4.92
C SER A 19 2.32 -19.42 -6.36
N ARG A 20 1.59 -18.51 -7.02
CA ARG A 20 1.91 -17.96 -8.34
C ARG A 20 1.89 -16.44 -8.28
N LEU A 21 3.03 -15.82 -8.52
CA LEU A 21 3.17 -14.36 -8.61
C LEU A 21 2.96 -13.91 -10.05
N VAL A 22 1.72 -14.00 -10.52
CA VAL A 22 1.33 -13.59 -11.89
C VAL A 22 0.15 -12.62 -11.83
N PRO A 23 0.02 -11.68 -12.79
CA PRO A 23 -1.14 -10.81 -12.86
C PRO A 23 -2.45 -11.60 -12.99
N ALA A 24 -3.36 -11.44 -12.03
CA ALA A 24 -4.70 -12.03 -12.05
C ALA A 24 -5.68 -11.16 -11.26
N ILE A 25 -6.96 -11.55 -11.21
CA ILE A 25 -7.91 -11.00 -10.26
C ILE A 25 -7.89 -11.91 -9.02
N HIS A 26 -7.42 -11.38 -7.89
CA HIS A 26 -7.20 -12.15 -6.66
C HIS A 26 -8.36 -12.08 -5.65
N ILE A 27 -9.39 -11.30 -5.96
CA ILE A 27 -10.53 -11.01 -5.09
C ILE A 27 -11.34 -12.28 -4.78
N GLN A 28 -11.67 -12.45 -3.49
CA GLN A 28 -12.63 -13.45 -3.04
C GLN A 28 -13.92 -12.76 -2.58
N THR A 29 -15.03 -13.02 -3.29
CA THR A 29 -16.32 -12.36 -3.04
C THR A 29 -17.10 -12.92 -1.85
N SER A 30 -16.67 -14.04 -1.27
CA SER A 30 -17.38 -14.74 -0.19
C SER A 30 -16.86 -14.45 1.22
N THR A 31 -15.76 -13.71 1.35
CA THR A 31 -15.06 -13.55 2.63
C THR A 31 -15.27 -12.12 3.15
N PRO A 32 -15.85 -11.94 4.36
CA PRO A 32 -15.92 -10.62 4.99
C PRO A 32 -14.49 -10.08 5.21
N THR A 33 -14.24 -8.86 4.75
CA THR A 33 -12.95 -8.20 4.91
C THR A 33 -13.12 -6.89 5.69
N PRO A 34 -12.08 -6.43 6.40
CA PRO A 34 -12.08 -5.09 6.96
C PRO A 34 -12.35 -4.03 5.87
N PRO A 35 -13.02 -2.90 6.18
CA PRO A 35 -13.35 -1.88 5.19
C PRO A 35 -12.17 -1.38 4.36
N ALA A 36 -11.00 -1.21 5.01
CA ALA A 36 -9.77 -0.76 4.35
C ALA A 36 -9.19 -1.78 3.35
N LEU A 37 -9.53 -3.07 3.50
CA LEU A 37 -9.12 -4.15 2.61
C LEU A 37 -10.21 -4.56 1.62
N THR A 38 -11.39 -3.93 1.67
CA THR A 38 -12.45 -4.19 0.70
C THR A 38 -11.94 -3.91 -0.71
N PRO A 39 -12.15 -4.81 -1.68
CA PRO A 39 -11.73 -4.59 -3.06
C PRO A 39 -12.39 -3.36 -3.69
N THR A 40 -11.62 -2.59 -4.45
CA THR A 40 -12.13 -1.51 -5.30
C THR A 40 -12.74 -2.08 -6.59
N ALA A 41 -13.51 -1.25 -7.29
CA ALA A 41 -14.05 -1.60 -8.60
C ALA A 41 -12.93 -1.88 -9.62
N LEU A 42 -11.77 -1.20 -9.52
CA LEU A 42 -10.66 -1.39 -10.43
C LEU A 42 -9.93 -2.72 -10.18
N GLN A 43 -9.73 -3.10 -8.90
CA GLN A 43 -9.19 -4.42 -8.55
C GLN A 43 -10.07 -5.56 -9.10
N ALA A 44 -11.39 -5.35 -9.19
CA ALA A 44 -12.36 -6.33 -9.71
C ALA A 44 -12.32 -6.54 -11.23
N CYS A 45 -11.69 -5.63 -11.99
CA CYS A 45 -11.68 -5.71 -13.45
C CYS A 45 -10.28 -5.66 -14.07
N LYS A 46 -9.24 -5.29 -13.32
CA LYS A 46 -7.86 -5.21 -13.83
C LYS A 46 -6.99 -6.31 -13.23
N PRO A 47 -6.46 -7.26 -14.02
CA PRO A 47 -5.45 -8.21 -13.55
C PRO A 47 -4.21 -7.50 -13.01
N HIS A 48 -3.68 -7.95 -11.88
CA HIS A 48 -2.55 -7.31 -11.18
C HIS A 48 -1.80 -8.29 -10.29
N LEU A 49 -0.62 -7.89 -9.80
CA LEU A 49 0.14 -8.70 -8.84
C LEU A 49 -0.50 -8.66 -7.45
N PRO A 50 -0.53 -9.78 -6.72
CA PRO A 50 -1.36 -9.91 -5.51
C PRO A 50 -0.96 -8.95 -4.40
N PHE A 51 0.27 -8.45 -4.38
CA PHE A 51 0.74 -7.56 -3.31
C PHE A 51 -0.04 -6.25 -3.21
N ILE A 52 -0.64 -5.78 -4.32
CA ILE A 52 -1.44 -4.56 -4.33
C ILE A 52 -2.63 -4.71 -3.38
N ASP A 53 -3.25 -5.89 -3.34
CA ASP A 53 -4.41 -6.14 -2.48
C ASP A 53 -4.08 -6.10 -0.99
N PHE A 54 -2.81 -6.29 -0.62
CA PHE A 54 -2.37 -6.35 0.79
C PHE A 54 -2.32 -4.97 1.44
N LEU A 55 -2.29 -3.90 0.65
CA LEU A 55 -2.23 -2.53 1.14
C LEU A 55 -3.63 -2.06 1.57
N PRO A 56 -3.80 -1.49 2.77
CA PRO A 56 -5.11 -1.06 3.25
C PRO A 56 -5.53 0.33 2.73
N PHE A 57 -5.12 0.70 1.52
CA PHE A 57 -5.27 2.06 0.96
C PHE A 57 -5.98 2.00 -0.39
N PRO A 58 -7.32 2.13 -0.44
CA PRO A 58 -8.08 1.99 -1.69
C PRO A 58 -7.63 2.89 -2.83
N GLN A 59 -7.33 4.17 -2.56
CA GLN A 59 -6.92 5.11 -3.61
C GLN A 59 -5.49 4.84 -4.04
N PHE A 60 -4.59 4.58 -3.09
CA PHE A 60 -3.21 4.22 -3.40
C PHE A 60 -3.13 2.94 -4.25
N ARG A 61 -3.91 1.91 -3.92
CA ARG A 61 -4.04 0.68 -4.73
C ARG A 61 -4.51 0.97 -6.15
N ASP A 62 -5.54 1.80 -6.29
CA ASP A 62 -6.04 2.20 -7.62
C ASP A 62 -4.99 2.95 -8.43
N ASN A 63 -4.16 3.79 -7.80
CA ASN A 63 -3.05 4.46 -8.48
C ASN A 63 -1.97 3.48 -8.94
N LEU A 64 -1.56 2.53 -8.09
CA LEU A 64 -0.65 1.45 -8.48
C LEU A 64 -1.19 0.64 -9.65
N LEU A 65 -2.49 0.32 -9.61
CA LEU A 65 -3.17 -0.35 -10.71
C LEU A 65 -3.13 0.47 -11.98
N ARG A 66 -3.45 1.77 -11.94
CA ARG A 66 -3.41 2.66 -13.13
C ARG A 66 -2.01 2.74 -13.73
N ALA A 67 -0.98 2.83 -12.88
CA ALA A 67 0.41 2.84 -13.29
C ALA A 67 0.81 1.58 -14.06
N GLY A 68 0.35 0.40 -13.63
CA GLY A 68 0.64 -0.86 -14.32
C GLY A 68 2.15 -1.10 -14.45
N ASP A 69 2.60 -1.47 -15.65
CA ASP A 69 3.98 -1.85 -15.94
C ASP A 69 4.98 -0.68 -15.89
N VAL A 70 4.52 0.56 -15.69
CA VAL A 70 5.41 1.70 -15.41
C VAL A 70 6.11 1.53 -14.06
N ILE A 71 5.49 0.79 -13.12
CA ILE A 71 6.11 0.42 -11.85
C ILE A 71 6.91 -0.86 -12.05
N ASP A 72 8.21 -0.81 -11.76
CA ASP A 72 8.95 -2.04 -11.49
C ASP A 72 8.44 -2.65 -10.18
N SER A 73 7.65 -3.72 -10.32
CA SER A 73 7.03 -4.40 -9.19
C SER A 73 8.01 -5.00 -8.18
N TYR A 74 9.21 -5.40 -8.60
CA TYR A 74 10.24 -5.91 -7.70
C TYR A 74 10.87 -4.78 -6.89
N GLU A 75 11.17 -3.67 -7.56
CA GLU A 75 11.72 -2.49 -6.92
C GLU A 75 10.74 -1.90 -5.90
N PHE A 76 9.47 -1.77 -6.28
CA PHE A 76 8.42 -1.27 -5.40
C PHE A 76 8.24 -2.18 -4.17
N TRP A 77 8.23 -3.50 -4.38
CA TRP A 77 8.15 -4.47 -3.29
C TRP A 77 9.34 -4.35 -2.33
N ASP A 78 10.56 -4.28 -2.85
CA ASP A 78 11.77 -4.14 -2.03
C ASP A 78 11.76 -2.85 -1.21
N ASP A 79 11.36 -1.73 -1.81
CA ASP A 79 11.23 -0.45 -1.12
C ASP A 79 10.18 -0.50 0.01
N MET A 80 9.06 -1.22 -0.18
CA MET A 80 8.07 -1.40 0.89
C MET A 80 8.62 -2.20 2.07
N VAL A 81 9.34 -3.31 1.80
CA VAL A 81 9.75 -4.25 2.86
C VAL A 81 11.12 -3.95 3.47
N SER A 82 11.92 -3.07 2.86
CA SER A 82 13.23 -2.62 3.35
C SER A 82 13.17 -1.61 4.50
N GLY A 83 11.96 -1.17 4.88
CA GLY A 83 11.74 -0.25 6.00
C GLY A 83 11.44 1.19 5.60
N LYS A 84 11.35 1.49 4.29
CA LYS A 84 10.91 2.80 3.79
C LYS A 84 9.39 2.99 3.86
N LEU A 85 8.64 1.92 4.07
CA LEU A 85 7.27 1.96 4.54
C LEU A 85 7.24 1.33 5.94
N LYS A 86 6.76 2.05 6.95
CA LYS A 86 6.71 1.62 8.36
C LYS A 86 5.29 1.25 8.78
N VAL A 87 5.20 0.27 9.69
CA VAL A 87 3.94 -0.16 10.29
C VAL A 87 4.00 -0.09 11.82
N TRP A 88 3.26 0.86 12.36
CA TRP A 88 2.96 1.08 13.76
C TRP A 88 1.83 0.15 14.24
N GLY A 89 1.92 -0.26 15.51
CA GLY A 89 0.91 -1.14 16.11
C GLY A 89 0.94 -2.58 15.60
N LYS A 90 -0.23 -3.25 15.72
CA LYS A 90 -0.43 -4.68 15.46
C LYS A 90 -1.63 -4.99 14.55
N THR A 91 -2.29 -3.98 13.99
CA THR A 91 -3.52 -4.11 13.20
C THR A 91 -3.24 -3.66 11.76
N PRO A 92 -2.78 -4.53 10.85
CA PRO A 92 -2.26 -4.10 9.55
C PRO A 92 -3.30 -3.54 8.58
N TRP A 93 -4.58 -3.76 8.83
CA TRP A 93 -5.68 -3.14 8.08
C TRP A 93 -6.16 -1.81 8.68
N ASP A 94 -5.59 -1.38 9.82
CA ASP A 94 -5.77 -0.02 10.30
C ASP A 94 -4.83 0.92 9.53
N ARG A 95 -5.41 1.81 8.72
CA ARG A 95 -4.67 2.78 7.90
C ARG A 95 -3.79 3.68 8.76
N ARG A 96 -4.25 4.06 9.95
CA ARG A 96 -3.49 4.87 10.92
C ARG A 96 -2.20 4.16 11.36
N GLY A 97 -2.06 2.87 11.13
CA GLY A 97 -0.83 2.12 11.42
C GLY A 97 0.31 2.36 10.44
N TRP A 98 0.13 3.05 9.31
CA TRP A 98 1.16 3.10 8.27
C TRP A 98 1.79 4.48 8.14
N GLU A 99 3.09 4.51 7.81
CA GLU A 99 3.85 5.73 7.57
C GLU A 99 4.90 5.51 6.47
N MET A 100 4.83 6.30 5.41
CA MET A 100 5.90 6.35 4.40
C MET A 100 7.09 7.16 4.94
N GLN A 101 8.30 6.67 4.68
CA GLN A 101 9.49 7.50 4.78
C GLN A 101 9.57 8.46 3.59
N GLU A 102 10.30 9.56 3.76
CA GLU A 102 10.35 10.64 2.78
C GLU A 102 10.97 10.20 1.44
N ASP A 103 11.94 9.30 1.48
CA ASP A 103 12.57 8.72 0.29
C ASP A 103 11.59 7.84 -0.51
N PHE A 104 10.77 7.02 0.17
CA PHE A 104 9.68 6.26 -0.46
C PHE A 104 8.65 7.19 -1.10
N ALA A 105 8.17 8.17 -0.32
CA ALA A 105 7.14 9.11 -0.77
C ALA A 105 7.63 9.97 -1.95
N THR A 106 8.91 10.36 -1.96
CA THR A 106 9.49 11.13 -3.06
C THR A 106 9.60 10.29 -4.33
N LYS A 107 10.22 9.11 -4.23
CA LYS A 107 10.43 8.21 -5.38
C LYS A 107 9.12 7.77 -6.04
N TRP A 108 8.12 7.45 -5.24
CA TRP A 108 6.82 6.95 -5.70
C TRP A 108 5.72 8.02 -5.70
N SER A 109 6.10 9.29 -5.63
CA SER A 109 5.19 10.45 -5.49
C SER A 109 4.03 10.48 -6.48
N TRP A 110 4.28 10.02 -7.71
CA TRP A 110 3.32 9.97 -8.81
C TRP A 110 2.24 8.88 -8.66
N VAL A 111 2.40 7.93 -7.74
CA VAL A 111 1.34 6.99 -7.33
C VAL A 111 0.81 7.22 -5.92
N VAL A 112 1.55 7.96 -5.07
CA VAL A 112 1.09 8.31 -3.73
C VAL A 112 -0.28 8.99 -3.80
N ALA A 113 -1.19 8.57 -2.91
CA ALA A 113 -2.53 9.12 -2.78
C ALA A 113 -2.72 9.78 -1.42
N ASP A 114 -3.75 10.61 -1.30
CA ASP A 114 -4.09 11.32 -0.06
C ASP A 114 -4.32 10.34 1.10
N ASP A 115 -4.92 9.17 0.82
CA ASP A 115 -5.33 8.21 1.83
C ASP A 115 -4.18 7.56 2.63
N ILE A 116 -2.97 7.49 2.08
CA ILE A 116 -1.75 7.04 2.77
C ILE A 116 -0.88 8.23 3.23
N LEU A 117 -0.93 9.35 2.51
CA LEU A 117 -0.18 10.56 2.85
C LEU A 117 -0.73 11.22 4.12
N GLU A 118 -2.06 11.24 4.30
CA GLU A 118 -2.71 11.73 5.51
C GLU A 118 -2.24 10.97 6.76
N GLU A 119 -2.16 9.64 6.67
CA GLU A 119 -1.70 8.77 7.77
C GLU A 119 -0.21 8.96 8.06
N THR A 120 0.59 9.12 6.99
CA THR A 120 2.01 9.45 7.09
C THR A 120 2.20 10.79 7.81
N ASN A 121 1.46 11.82 7.42
CA ASN A 121 1.58 13.16 7.99
C ASN A 121 1.09 13.22 9.44
N PHE A 122 0.13 12.38 9.83
CA PHE A 122 -0.22 12.25 11.24
C PHE A 122 0.98 11.82 12.10
N TRP A 123 1.74 10.80 11.68
CA TRP A 123 2.90 10.32 12.42
C TRP A 123 4.07 11.29 12.40
N ARG A 124 4.26 12.03 11.30
CA ARG A 124 5.29 13.07 11.22
C ARG A 124 4.98 14.24 12.15
N VAL A 125 3.77 14.79 12.05
CA VAL A 125 3.36 15.95 12.86
C VAL A 125 3.28 15.60 14.34
N SER A 126 2.80 14.41 14.71
CA SER A 126 2.72 13.99 16.12
C SER A 126 4.08 13.96 16.83
N ARG A 127 5.19 13.87 16.09
CA ARG A 127 6.56 13.92 16.63
C ARG A 127 7.32 15.21 16.27
N GLY A 128 6.62 16.23 15.76
CA GLY A 128 7.18 17.55 15.47
C GLY A 128 7.95 17.65 14.15
N GLU A 129 7.77 16.70 13.23
CA GLU A 129 8.28 16.81 11.86
C GLU A 129 7.29 17.52 10.94
N GLU A 130 7.82 18.19 9.92
CA GLU A 130 7.02 18.81 8.86
C GLU A 130 6.24 17.75 8.06
N PRO A 131 4.98 18.04 7.69
CA PRO A 131 4.23 17.15 6.81
C PRO A 131 4.87 17.09 5.42
N LEU A 132 4.77 15.93 4.79
CA LEU A 132 5.07 15.79 3.37
C LEU A 132 3.97 16.47 2.56
N LEU A 133 4.36 17.39 1.68
CA LEU A 133 3.44 18.13 0.83
C LEU A 133 3.51 17.55 -0.60
N PRO A 134 2.37 17.18 -1.22
CA PRO A 134 2.37 16.54 -2.55
C PRO A 134 3.17 17.31 -3.60
N HIS A 135 3.07 18.65 -3.62
CA HIS A 135 3.75 19.51 -4.59
C HIS A 135 5.26 19.64 -4.38
N LEU A 136 5.78 19.19 -3.23
CA LEU A 136 7.22 19.16 -2.93
C LEU A 136 7.83 17.78 -3.16
N LEU A 137 7.01 16.72 -3.27
CA LEU A 137 7.48 15.39 -3.61
C LEU A 137 7.79 15.35 -5.11
N GLN A 138 9.08 15.41 -5.45
CA GLN A 138 9.55 15.32 -6.83
C GLN A 138 10.08 13.91 -7.09
N GLY A 139 9.23 13.05 -7.65
CA GLY A 139 9.66 11.76 -8.20
C GLY A 139 10.53 11.94 -9.44
N PRO A 140 11.24 10.87 -9.85
CA PRO A 140 11.95 10.84 -11.12
C PRO A 140 11.02 11.03 -12.33
#